data_AF-A0A535PVI4-F1
#
_entry.id   AF-A0A535PVI4-F1
#
_cell.length_a   1.000
_cell.length_b   1.000
_cell.length_c   1.000
_cell.angle_alpha   90.00
_cell.angle_beta   90.00
_cell.angle_gamma   90.00
#
_symmetry.space_group_name_H-M   'P 1'
#
loop_
_entity.id
_entity.type
_entity.pdbx_description
1 polymer ?
#
loop_
_entity_poly.entity_id
_entity_poly.type
_entity_poly.pdbx_seq_one_letter_code
_entity_poly.pdbx_strand_id
1 'polypeptide(L)'
;MSRAFHIGGESAEHVAVEVVAREHPDQSDYWDGNWLTAWIDLASGPFRGKYRAALRAEEFVHFRDQLQTLFESGRAQTEPFFDSHNVLYFVLELDQSFLPDVLAELKGVIQEFPVVGSPHDKAAQSR
;
A
#
# COMPACT_ATOMS: atom_id res chain seq x y z
N MET A 1 -9.32 -12.02 -8.76
CA MET A 1 -8.87 -11.21 -7.61
C MET A 1 -7.80 -10.28 -8.16
N SER A 2 -7.81 -9.00 -7.79
CA SER A 2 -6.80 -8.05 -8.28
C SER A 2 -5.55 -8.13 -7.41
N ARG A 3 -4.38 -8.13 -8.05
CA ARG A 3 -3.07 -8.04 -7.39
C ARG A 3 -2.49 -6.65 -7.44
N ALA A 4 -3.20 -5.70 -8.04
CA ALA A 4 -2.71 -4.36 -8.26
C ALA A 4 -3.79 -3.32 -7.95
N PHE A 5 -3.35 -2.11 -7.64
CA PHE A 5 -4.18 -0.91 -7.60
C PHE A 5 -3.45 0.27 -8.25
N HIS A 6 -4.22 1.23 -8.75
CA HIS A 6 -3.69 2.36 -9.50
C HIS A 6 -4.33 3.69 -9.10
N ILE A 7 -3.53 4.62 -8.60
CA ILE A 7 -3.98 5.97 -8.22
C ILE A 7 -3.54 6.97 -9.28
N GLY A 8 -4.48 7.75 -9.80
CA GLY A 8 -4.26 8.71 -10.89
C GLY A 8 -4.67 8.16 -12.25
N GLY A 9 -4.18 8.76 -13.33
CA GLY A 9 -4.53 8.37 -14.72
C GLY A 9 -3.34 7.73 -15.45
N GLU A 10 -3.60 6.70 -16.26
CA GLU A 10 -2.55 5.94 -17.00
C GLU A 10 -1.68 6.82 -17.91
N SER A 11 -2.25 7.90 -18.45
CA SER A 11 -1.55 8.89 -19.30
C SER A 11 -1.09 10.15 -18.56
N ALA A 12 -1.24 10.20 -17.23
CA ALA A 12 -0.96 11.35 -16.36
C ALA A 12 -0.07 10.96 -15.17
N GLU A 13 0.00 11.83 -14.15
CA GLU A 13 0.64 11.49 -12.87
C GLU A 13 -0.09 10.32 -12.22
N HIS A 14 0.69 9.34 -11.76
CA HIS A 14 0.13 8.15 -11.13
C HIS A 14 1.10 7.46 -10.20
N VAL A 15 0.52 6.62 -9.34
CA VAL A 15 1.20 5.58 -8.59
C VAL A 15 0.45 4.28 -8.83
N ALA A 16 1.13 3.28 -9.38
CA ALA A 16 0.62 1.94 -9.53
C ALA A 16 1.42 0.99 -8.65
N VAL A 17 0.72 0.10 -7.94
CA VAL A 17 1.37 -0.93 -7.11
C VAL A 17 0.85 -2.28 -7.52
N GLU A 18 1.76 -3.20 -7.86
CA GLU A 18 1.47 -4.59 -8.20
C GLU A 18 2.14 -5.52 -7.19
N VAL A 19 1.34 -6.24 -6.41
CA VAL A 19 1.81 -7.23 -5.44
C VAL A 19 2.14 -8.55 -6.13
N VAL A 20 3.41 -8.93 -6.05
CA VAL A 20 3.96 -10.09 -6.75
C VAL A 20 3.81 -11.35 -5.91
N ALA A 21 4.18 -11.33 -4.63
CA ALA A 21 4.16 -12.51 -3.76
C ALA A 21 4.38 -12.14 -2.29
N ARG A 22 4.14 -13.10 -1.39
CA ARG A 22 4.71 -13.06 -0.04
C ARG A 22 6.23 -13.24 -0.12
N GLU A 23 6.97 -12.43 0.62
CA GLU A 23 8.43 -12.52 0.70
C GLU A 23 8.86 -13.78 1.45
N HIS A 24 8.09 -14.17 2.46
CA HIS A 24 8.26 -15.38 3.24
C HIS A 24 6.99 -16.25 3.16
N PRO A 25 6.77 -16.98 2.05
CA PRO A 25 5.51 -17.71 1.82
C PRO A 25 5.24 -18.83 2.83
N ASP A 26 6.28 -19.36 3.48
CA ASP A 26 6.17 -20.42 4.48
C ASP A 26 5.92 -19.89 5.90
N GLN A 27 5.97 -18.57 6.10
CA GLN A 27 5.72 -17.94 7.40
C GLN A 27 4.25 -17.53 7.52
N SER A 28 3.66 -17.85 8.67
CA SER A 28 2.26 -17.52 8.99
C SER A 28 2.13 -16.63 10.22
N ASP A 29 3.24 -16.22 10.83
CA ASP A 29 3.22 -15.26 11.94
C ASP A 29 3.05 -13.83 11.43
N TYR A 30 2.65 -12.94 12.33
CA TYR A 30 2.32 -11.56 11.97
C TYR A 30 3.50 -10.75 11.43
N TRP A 31 4.71 -11.05 11.88
CA TRP A 31 5.85 -10.20 11.62
C TRP A 31 6.50 -10.57 10.29
N ASP A 32 6.68 -11.85 10.04
CA ASP A 32 7.39 -12.33 8.85
C ASP A 32 6.41 -12.73 7.73
N GLY A 33 5.26 -13.32 8.07
CA GLY A 33 4.26 -13.76 7.10
C GLY A 33 3.55 -12.65 6.33
N ASN A 34 3.64 -11.40 6.80
CA ASN A 34 2.96 -10.25 6.20
C ASN A 34 3.84 -9.41 5.26
N TRP A 35 5.11 -9.76 5.04
CA TRP A 35 5.95 -9.10 4.04
C TRP A 35 5.54 -9.51 2.62
N LEU A 36 5.32 -8.52 1.78
CA LEU A 36 4.92 -8.64 0.39
C LEU A 36 5.95 -7.97 -0.51
N THR A 37 6.39 -8.69 -1.54
CA THR A 37 7.12 -8.08 -2.65
C THR A 37 6.14 -7.41 -3.59
N ALA A 38 6.39 -6.13 -3.93
CA ALA A 38 5.62 -5.39 -4.91
C ALA A 38 6.51 -4.67 -5.94
N TRP A 39 5.96 -4.45 -7.14
CA TRP A 39 6.45 -3.44 -8.07
C TRP A 39 5.68 -2.15 -7.85
N ILE A 40 6.41 -1.04 -7.81
CA ILE A 40 5.85 0.30 -7.75
C ILE A 40 6.23 1.01 -9.05
N ASP A 41 5.23 1.47 -9.79
CA ASP A 41 5.36 2.35 -10.94
C ASP A 41 4.91 3.75 -10.52
N LEU A 42 5.74 4.76 -10.81
CA LEU A 42 5.51 6.14 -10.42
C LEU A 42 5.74 7.05 -11.62
N ALA A 43 4.79 7.94 -11.86
CA ALA A 43 4.95 9.11 -12.71
C ALA A 43 4.50 10.38 -11.96
N SER A 44 5.40 11.38 -11.89
CA SER A 44 5.10 12.71 -11.35
C SER A 44 5.92 13.75 -12.10
N GLY A 45 5.23 14.67 -12.79
CA GLY A 45 5.83 15.61 -13.74
C GLY A 45 6.83 14.94 -14.72
N PRO A 46 8.11 15.38 -14.75
CA PRO A 46 9.12 14.78 -15.61
C PRO A 46 9.68 13.46 -15.07
N PHE A 47 9.43 13.11 -13.81
CA PHE A 47 9.97 11.91 -13.18
C PHE A 47 9.12 10.69 -13.48
N ARG A 48 9.78 9.61 -13.89
CA ARG A 48 9.20 8.29 -14.11
C ARG A 48 10.14 7.23 -13.55
N GLY A 49 9.59 6.22 -12.87
CA GLY A 49 10.41 5.15 -12.33
C GLY A 49 9.59 3.95 -11.93
N LYS A 50 10.17 2.77 -12.18
CA LYS A 50 9.65 1.50 -11.70
C LYS A 50 10.68 0.85 -10.77
N TYR A 51 10.26 0.49 -9.57
CA TYR A 51 11.15 -0.12 -8.58
C TYR A 51 10.45 -1.23 -7.80
N ARG A 52 11.26 -2.14 -7.25
CA ARG A 52 10.79 -3.22 -6.41
C ARG A 52 10.84 -2.78 -4.95
N ALA A 53 9.78 -3.04 -4.20
CA ALA A 53 9.66 -2.70 -2.78
C ALA A 53 9.16 -3.90 -1.97
N ALA A 54 9.52 -3.91 -0.69
CA ALA A 54 8.90 -4.76 0.32
C ALA A 54 7.89 -3.89 1.09
N LEU A 55 6.62 -4.29 1.09
CA LEU A 55 5.51 -3.62 1.75
C LEU A 55 4.79 -4.63 2.64
N ARG A 56 4.10 -4.18 3.70
CA ARG A 56 3.39 -5.09 4.60
C ARG A 56 1.90 -5.19 4.27
N ALA A 57 1.33 -6.38 4.45
CA ALA A 57 -0.09 -6.65 4.18
C ALA A 57 -1.03 -5.69 4.94
N GLU A 58 -0.72 -5.37 6.20
CA GLU A 58 -1.50 -4.44 7.01
C GLU A 58 -1.42 -2.99 6.55
N GLU A 59 -0.33 -2.59 5.87
CA GLU A 59 -0.19 -1.23 5.34
C GLU A 59 -1.21 -0.98 4.23
N PHE A 60 -1.53 -2.00 3.42
CA PHE A 60 -2.62 -1.90 2.44
C PHE A 60 -4.00 -1.78 3.09
N VAL A 61 -4.22 -2.45 4.23
CA VAL A 61 -5.46 -2.33 4.99
C VAL A 61 -5.61 -0.92 5.55
N HIS A 62 -4.57 -0.41 6.22
CA HIS A 62 -4.57 0.95 6.75
C HIS A 62 -4.74 1.99 5.65
N PHE A 63 -4.04 1.81 4.52
CA PHE A 63 -4.13 2.73 3.39
C PHE A 63 -5.53 2.75 2.76
N ARG A 64 -6.15 1.57 2.57
CA ARG A 64 -7.56 1.48 2.14
C ARG A 64 -8.47 2.25 3.09
N ASP A 65 -8.31 2.09 4.39
CA ASP A 65 -9.17 2.73 5.40
C ASP A 65 -9.01 4.26 5.40
N GLN A 66 -7.80 4.75 5.17
CA GLN A 66 -7.53 6.18 4.96
C GLN A 66 -8.20 6.70 3.68
N LEU A 67 -8.11 5.97 2.57
CA LEU A 67 -8.78 6.34 1.32
C LEU A 67 -10.31 6.28 1.43
N GLN A 68 -10.84 5.31 2.17
CA GLN A 68 -12.28 5.20 2.43
C GLN A 68 -12.76 6.43 3.22
N THR A 69 -12.00 6.83 4.24
CA THR A 69 -12.30 8.04 5.02
C THR A 69 -12.24 9.29 4.16
N LEU A 70 -11.26 9.41 3.27
CA LEU A 70 -11.17 10.50 2.29
C LEU A 70 -12.41 10.51 1.37
N PHE A 71 -12.81 9.36 0.85
CA PHE A 71 -13.95 9.22 -0.05
C PHE A 71 -15.28 9.62 0.62
N GLU A 72 -15.48 9.22 1.88
CA GLU A 72 -16.72 9.50 2.61
C GLU A 72 -16.79 10.93 3.15
N SER A 73 -15.67 11.48 3.63
CA SER A 73 -15.64 12.77 4.34
C SER A 73 -15.13 13.94 3.49
N GLY A 74 -14.52 13.66 2.33
CA GLY A 74 -13.80 14.64 1.52
C GLY A 74 -12.53 15.19 2.18
N ARG A 75 -12.09 14.60 3.30
CA ARG A 75 -10.94 15.06 4.08
C ARG A 75 -9.90 13.96 4.22
N ALA A 76 -8.66 14.29 3.88
CA ALA A 76 -7.53 13.45 4.22
C ALA A 76 -7.10 13.72 5.67
N GLN A 77 -6.84 12.66 6.42
CA GLN A 77 -6.03 12.74 7.64
C GLN A 77 -4.62 12.32 7.25
N THR A 78 -3.71 13.29 7.24
CA THR A 78 -2.29 13.02 7.00
C THR A 78 -1.58 13.08 8.34
N GLU A 79 -0.95 11.98 8.74
CA GLU A 79 0.04 12.05 9.81
C GLU A 79 1.34 12.62 9.22
N PRO A 80 2.02 13.53 9.93
CA PRO A 80 3.32 14.01 9.48
C PRO A 80 4.32 12.84 9.43
N PHE A 81 4.84 12.57 8.24
CA PHE A 81 5.90 11.60 8.04
C PHE A 81 7.23 12.23 8.48
N PHE A 82 7.65 11.95 9.72
CA PHE A 82 8.96 12.32 10.21
C PHE A 82 9.92 11.14 10.02
N ASP A 83 10.67 11.15 8.93
CA ASP A 83 11.80 10.23 8.75
C ASP A 83 13.12 10.99 8.79
N SER A 84 14.12 10.37 9.43
CA SER A 84 15.49 10.87 9.56
C SER A 84 16.39 10.52 8.36
N HIS A 85 15.83 9.90 7.32
CA HIS A 85 16.54 9.54 6.09
C HIS A 85 16.43 10.60 4.99
N ASN A 86 17.21 10.42 3.92
CA ASN A 86 17.11 11.21 2.69
C ASN A 86 15.86 10.79 1.91
N VAL A 87 14.73 11.45 2.17
CA VAL A 87 13.45 11.18 1.50
C VAL A 87 13.25 12.16 0.35
N LEU A 88 12.89 11.63 -0.83
CA LEU A 88 12.39 12.43 -1.95
C LEU A 88 10.86 12.35 -1.95
N TYR A 89 10.19 13.50 -1.76
CA TYR A 89 8.73 13.59 -1.80
C TYR A 89 8.25 13.96 -3.19
N PHE A 90 7.25 13.22 -3.67
CA PHE A 90 6.44 13.59 -4.83
C PHE A 90 5.06 14.00 -4.32
N VAL A 91 4.53 15.09 -4.88
CA VAL A 91 3.14 15.51 -4.67
C VAL A 91 2.42 15.27 -5.97
N LEU A 92 1.35 14.47 -5.92
CA LEU A 92 0.48 14.24 -7.07
C LEU A 92 -0.80 15.04 -6.87
N GLU A 93 -1.18 15.80 -7.90
CA GLU A 93 -2.46 16.50 -7.93
C GLU A 93 -3.47 15.66 -8.69
N LEU A 94 -4.34 14.96 -7.94
CA LEU A 94 -5.31 14.02 -8.51
C LEU A 94 -6.73 14.41 -8.10
N ASP A 95 -7.69 14.27 -9.02
CA ASP A 95 -9.11 14.42 -8.70
C ASP A 95 -9.67 13.17 -8.01
N GLN A 96 -10.77 13.27 -7.26
CA GLN A 96 -11.28 12.13 -6.49
C GLN A 96 -12.03 11.08 -7.33
N SER A 97 -12.03 11.17 -8.67
CA SER A 97 -12.79 10.24 -9.52
C SER A 97 -12.23 8.81 -9.51
N PHE A 98 -10.94 8.63 -9.21
CA PHE A 98 -10.28 7.32 -9.14
C PHE A 98 -10.58 6.54 -7.85
N LEU A 99 -11.11 7.20 -6.80
CA LEU A 99 -11.23 6.59 -5.47
C LEU A 99 -12.10 5.30 -5.45
N PRO A 100 -13.26 5.24 -6.11
CA PRO A 100 -14.08 4.02 -6.11
C PRO A 100 -13.34 2.80 -6.67
N ASP A 101 -12.59 3.00 -7.76
CA ASP A 101 -11.85 1.93 -8.44
C ASP A 101 -10.67 1.46 -7.58
N VAL A 102 -9.89 2.40 -7.04
CA VAL A 102 -8.77 2.08 -6.14
C VAL A 102 -9.22 1.33 -4.89
N LEU A 103 -10.37 1.70 -4.31
CA LEU A 103 -10.92 0.99 -3.15
C LEU A 103 -11.33 -0.44 -3.50
N ALA A 104 -11.90 -0.66 -4.69
CA ALA A 104 -12.23 -2.00 -5.17
C ALA A 104 -10.97 -2.84 -5.46
N GLU A 105 -9.96 -2.24 -6.06
CA GLU A 105 -8.66 -2.85 -6.35
C GLU A 105 -7.91 -3.24 -5.08
N LEU A 106 -7.80 -2.32 -4.11
CA LEU A 106 -7.21 -2.58 -2.79
C LEU A 106 -7.94 -3.68 -2.05
N LYS A 107 -9.27 -3.73 -2.13
CA LYS A 107 -10.05 -4.84 -1.58
C LYS A 107 -9.65 -6.17 -2.22
N GLY A 108 -9.41 -6.20 -3.53
CA GLY A 108 -8.88 -7.37 -4.24
C GLY A 108 -7.51 -7.80 -3.71
N VAL A 109 -6.58 -6.85 -3.55
CA VAL A 109 -5.23 -7.12 -3.03
C VAL A 109 -5.29 -7.69 -1.61
N ILE A 110 -6.10 -7.08 -0.74
CA ILE A 110 -6.25 -7.51 0.66
C ILE A 110 -6.91 -8.90 0.76
N GLN A 111 -7.83 -9.23 -0.15
CA GLN A 111 -8.44 -10.55 -0.21
C GLN A 111 -7.46 -11.64 -0.68
N GLU A 112 -6.56 -11.29 -1.61
CA GLU A 112 -5.55 -12.22 -2.12
C GLU A 112 -4.38 -12.40 -1.14
N PHE A 113 -3.99 -11.33 -0.45
CA PHE A 113 -2.90 -11.30 0.51
C PHE A 113 -3.39 -10.85 1.89
N PRO A 114 -4.21 -11.68 2.59
CA PRO A 114 -4.73 -11.31 3.89
C PRO A 114 -3.61 -11.19 4.92
N VAL A 115 -3.81 -10.32 5.90
CA VAL A 115 -2.97 -10.25 7.10
C VAL A 115 -3.07 -11.58 7.86
N VAL A 116 -1.94 -12.17 8.21
CA VAL A 116 -1.84 -13.42 8.98
C VAL A 116 -1.25 -13.18 10.37
N GLY A 117 -1.54 -14.09 11.31
CA GLY A 117 -1.11 -14.00 12.70
C GLY A 117 -1.70 -12.80 13.45
N SER A 118 -1.22 -12.56 14.68
CA SER A 118 -1.53 -11.39 15.49
C SER A 118 -0.25 -10.68 15.95
N PRO A 119 -0.24 -9.32 16.01
CA PRO A 119 0.90 -8.56 16.55
C PRO A 119 1.29 -8.99 17.97
N HIS A 120 0.34 -9.52 18.73
CA HIS A 120 0.55 -9.96 20.11
C HIS A 120 1.18 -11.35 20.24
N ASP A 121 1.29 -12.13 19.16
CA ASP A 121 1.74 -13.52 19.23
C ASP A 121 3.23 -13.68 19.58
N LYS A 122 4.09 -12.68 19.33
CA LYS A 122 5.51 -12.71 19.70
C LYS A 122 5.80 -12.39 21.18
N ALA A 123 4.80 -12.02 21.99
CA ALA A 123 5.02 -11.68 23.41
C ALA A 123 5.27 -12.89 24.33
N ALA A 124 5.16 -14.13 23.84
CA ALA A 124 5.28 -15.36 24.64
C ALA A 124 6.62 -16.12 24.50
N GLN A 125 7.57 -15.64 23.68
CA GLN A 125 8.81 -16.39 23.37
C GLN A 125 10.12 -15.73 23.85
N SER A 126 10.04 -14.75 24.75
CA SER A 126 11.21 -14.22 25.47
C SER A 126 11.08 -14.43 26.97
N ARG A 127 11.12 -15.69 27.43
CA ARG A 127 11.45 -16.06 28.81
C ARG A 127 12.23 -17.36 28.84
#